data_AF-A0A941CE33-F1
#
_entry.id   AF-A0A941CE33-F1
#
_cell.length_a   1.000
_cell.length_b   1.000
_cell.length_c   1.000
_cell.angle_alpha   90.00
_cell.angle_beta   90.00
_cell.angle_gamma   90.00
#
_symmetry.space_group_name_H-M   'P 1'
#
loop_
_entity.id
_entity.type
_entity.pdbx_description
1 polymer ?
#
loop_
_entity_poly.entity_id
_entity_poly.type
_entity_poly.pdbx_seq_one_letter_code
_entity_poly.pdbx_strand_id
1 'polypeptide(L)'
;MKRIVLITFLNLAALLAVSCKKDPKTDKIEVKEEVQDTIPVMQVEDEKPSVKKVTKKKKKKKKTTPKKVIKVPPGAPTFDDTEARRYVRDYEAYVAQYKKAVAANDMDSFLKLSDASSSLNRQYKSLITKLSSEEMDKMVKYMEKKTKQIDELTKKMYD
;
A
#
# COMPACT_ATOMS: atom_id res chain seq x y z
N MET A 1 3.44 -35.76 6.20
CA MET A 1 4.11 -34.93 7.23
C MET A 1 5.64 -35.04 7.20
N LYS A 2 6.31 -36.14 7.63
CA LYS A 2 7.80 -36.21 7.76
C LYS A 2 8.61 -35.58 6.61
N ARG A 3 8.25 -35.82 5.34
CA ARG A 3 8.94 -35.25 4.16
C ARG A 3 8.81 -33.71 4.03
N ILE A 4 7.70 -33.11 4.48
CA ILE A 4 7.45 -31.65 4.40
C ILE A 4 8.32 -30.90 5.42
N VAL A 5 8.47 -31.45 6.63
CA VAL A 5 9.36 -30.90 7.67
C VAL A 5 10.82 -30.93 7.19
N LEU A 6 11.24 -31.97 6.47
CA LEU A 6 12.58 -32.07 5.89
C LEU A 6 12.85 -30.96 4.86
N ILE A 7 11.89 -30.70 3.97
CA ILE A 7 12.02 -29.69 2.90
C ILE A 7 12.07 -28.27 3.48
N THR A 8 11.28 -27.98 4.52
CA THR A 8 11.30 -26.67 5.19
C THR A 8 12.61 -26.41 5.94
N PHE A 9 13.18 -27.42 6.62
CA PHE A 9 14.51 -27.30 7.24
C PHE A 9 15.63 -27.08 6.22
N LEU A 10 15.59 -27.78 5.07
CA LEU A 10 16.64 -27.67 4.04
C LEU A 10 16.73 -26.25 3.45
N ASN A 11 15.59 -25.60 3.22
CA ASN A 11 15.55 -24.23 2.71
C ASN A 11 16.01 -23.19 3.74
N LEU A 12 15.76 -23.43 5.04
CA LEU A 12 16.19 -22.52 6.11
C LEU A 12 17.71 -22.52 6.30
N ALA A 13 18.37 -23.66 6.10
CA ALA A 13 19.82 -23.78 6.20
C ALA A 13 20.59 -22.99 5.12
N ALA A 14 20.02 -22.89 3.90
CA ALA A 14 20.67 -22.22 2.77
C ALA A 14 20.89 -20.70 2.98
N LEU A 15 20.06 -20.07 3.82
CA LEU A 15 20.13 -18.63 4.12
C LEU A 15 21.29 -18.23 5.05
N LEU A 16 21.92 -19.19 5.74
CA LEU A 16 22.99 -18.93 6.70
C LEU A 16 24.40 -18.92 6.08
N ALA A 17 24.53 -19.24 4.79
CA ALA A 17 25.83 -19.31 4.10
C ALA A 17 26.38 -17.95 3.64
N VAL A 18 25.64 -16.85 3.82
CA VAL A 18 26.00 -15.51 3.32
C VAL A 18 26.24 -14.54 4.48
N SER A 19 27.33 -14.74 5.23
CA SER A 19 27.82 -13.73 6.19
C SER A 19 29.32 -13.82 6.48
N CYS A 20 29.95 -12.65 6.58
CA CYS A 20 31.26 -12.36 7.17
C CYS A 20 32.49 -13.19 6.75
N LYS A 21 33.26 -12.64 5.78
CA LYS A 21 34.73 -12.59 5.89
C LYS A 21 35.28 -11.23 5.45
N LYS A 22 36.05 -10.61 6.36
CA LYS A 22 36.90 -9.41 6.21
C LYS A 22 36.20 -8.04 6.16
N ASP A 23 36.11 -7.39 7.32
CA ASP A 23 36.32 -5.95 7.45
C ASP A 23 37.71 -5.55 6.91
N PRO A 24 37.86 -4.31 6.43
CA PRO A 24 38.88 -3.47 7.05
C PRO A 24 38.45 -2.01 7.24
N LYS A 25 38.59 -1.54 8.49
CA LYS A 25 39.01 -0.20 8.95
C LYS A 25 38.51 1.06 8.21
N THR A 26 37.87 1.91 9.00
CA THR A 26 37.78 3.38 8.84
C THR A 26 39.03 4.06 8.26
N ASP A 27 38.84 4.94 7.27
CA ASP A 27 39.47 6.26 7.26
C ASP A 27 38.65 7.27 6.41
N LYS A 28 38.88 8.57 6.68
CA LYS A 28 38.50 9.81 6.00
C LYS A 28 37.22 9.94 5.15
N ILE A 29 36.44 10.93 5.58
CA ILE A 29 35.64 11.86 4.77
C ILE A 29 36.41 12.27 3.50
N GLU A 30 35.76 12.21 2.33
CA GLU A 30 35.89 13.27 1.34
C GLU A 30 34.55 13.46 0.61
N VAL A 31 34.11 14.71 0.46
CA VAL A 31 32.89 15.03 -0.27
C VAL A 31 33.24 15.18 -1.74
N LYS A 32 32.67 14.32 -2.61
CA LYS A 32 32.60 14.62 -4.03
C LYS A 32 31.18 14.50 -4.56
N GLU A 33 30.58 15.66 -4.71
CA GLU A 33 29.40 15.92 -5.50
C GLU A 33 29.71 15.69 -6.98
N GLU A 34 28.95 14.83 -7.66
CA GLU A 34 28.76 14.92 -9.10
C GLU A 34 27.38 14.37 -9.47
N VAL A 35 26.59 15.17 -10.19
CA VAL A 35 25.26 14.82 -10.68
C VAL A 35 25.32 14.76 -12.20
N GLN A 36 24.79 13.69 -12.77
CA GLN A 36 24.49 13.53 -14.19
C GLN A 36 23.06 12.97 -14.21
N ASP A 37 21.98 13.70 -14.51
CA ASP A 37 21.77 14.84 -15.42
C ASP A 37 21.78 14.45 -16.90
N THR A 38 20.66 13.88 -17.36
CA THR A 38 20.27 13.87 -18.78
C THR A 38 18.74 13.80 -18.94
N ILE A 39 18.05 14.94 -18.80
CA ILE A 39 16.70 15.13 -19.34
C ILE A 39 16.72 16.43 -20.16
N PRO A 40 16.41 16.40 -21.47
CA PRO A 40 16.54 17.58 -22.32
C PRO A 40 15.48 18.64 -21.98
N VAL A 41 15.95 19.87 -21.76
CA VAL A 41 15.11 21.07 -21.60
C VAL A 41 14.75 21.61 -22.98
N MET A 42 13.49 22.01 -23.18
CA MET A 42 13.12 23.00 -24.20
C MET A 42 12.73 24.30 -23.50
N GLN A 43 13.41 25.39 -23.85
CA GLN A 43 13.15 26.74 -23.36
C GLN A 43 12.19 27.50 -24.29
N VAL A 44 11.40 28.41 -23.72
CA VAL A 44 11.10 29.74 -24.29
C VAL A 44 10.93 30.72 -23.11
N GLU A 45 11.48 31.93 -23.22
CA GLU A 45 11.46 33.01 -22.19
C GLU A 45 10.33 34.04 -22.43
N ASP A 46 9.97 34.98 -21.52
CA ASP A 46 9.95 34.95 -20.03
C ASP A 46 8.60 35.53 -19.51
N GLU A 47 8.33 36.80 -19.16
CA GLU A 47 9.10 38.05 -18.95
C GLU A 47 8.60 38.72 -17.64
N LYS A 48 9.36 39.69 -17.13
CA LYS A 48 9.09 40.54 -15.97
C LYS A 48 8.31 41.82 -16.36
N PRO A 49 8.21 42.86 -15.51
CA PRO A 49 8.09 42.85 -14.04
C PRO A 49 6.84 43.61 -13.55
N SER A 50 6.44 43.41 -12.28
CA SER A 50 6.37 44.53 -11.30
C SER A 50 5.87 44.07 -9.91
N VAL A 51 6.25 44.82 -8.87
CA VAL A 51 5.95 44.52 -7.46
C VAL A 51 5.00 45.56 -6.88
N LYS A 52 4.01 45.13 -6.07
CA LYS A 52 3.41 46.00 -5.04
C LYS A 52 2.88 45.20 -3.84
N LYS A 53 3.35 45.57 -2.64
CA LYS A 53 2.90 45.03 -1.34
C LYS A 53 1.50 45.55 -1.02
N VAL A 54 0.59 44.70 -0.54
CA VAL A 54 -0.46 45.11 0.42
C VAL A 54 -0.66 44.03 1.49
N THR A 55 -0.35 44.37 2.73
CA THR A 55 -0.53 43.52 3.91
C THR A 55 -2.00 43.46 4.32
N LYS A 56 -2.58 42.26 4.53
CA LYS A 56 -3.88 42.14 5.24
C LYS A 56 -3.99 40.86 6.08
N LYS A 57 -3.94 41.01 7.41
CA LYS A 57 -4.17 39.93 8.39
C LYS A 57 -5.61 39.41 8.29
N LYS A 58 -5.88 38.37 7.50
CA LYS A 58 -7.14 37.61 7.59
C LYS A 58 -7.06 36.63 8.77
N LYS A 59 -7.97 36.76 9.74
CA LYS A 59 -8.14 35.81 10.85
C LYS A 59 -8.26 34.38 10.29
N LYS A 60 -7.45 33.44 10.75
CA LYS A 60 -7.64 31.99 10.51
C LYS A 60 -8.93 31.55 11.21
N LYS A 61 -10.10 31.69 10.56
CA LYS A 61 -11.26 30.85 10.89
C LYS A 61 -10.78 29.40 10.77
N LYS A 62 -11.05 28.55 11.77
CA LYS A 62 -10.88 27.09 11.64
C LYS A 62 -11.72 26.66 10.43
N LYS A 63 -11.06 26.39 9.31
CA LYS A 63 -11.70 25.81 8.13
C LYS A 63 -11.83 24.32 8.45
N THR A 64 -12.92 23.96 9.14
CA THR A 64 -13.28 22.57 9.37
C THR A 64 -13.48 21.95 7.99
N THR A 65 -12.45 21.27 7.50
CA THR A 65 -12.50 20.59 6.20
C THR A 65 -13.66 19.61 6.26
N PRO A 66 -14.62 19.65 5.30
CA PRO A 66 -15.70 18.67 5.30
C PRO A 66 -15.06 17.28 5.25
N LYS A 67 -15.35 16.44 6.24
CA LYS A 67 -14.84 15.05 6.29
C LYS A 67 -15.21 14.41 4.95
N LYS A 68 -14.21 14.17 4.08
CA LYS A 68 -14.43 13.71 2.71
C LYS A 68 -15.05 12.31 2.79
N VAL A 69 -16.37 12.23 2.65
CA VAL A 69 -17.12 10.99 2.94
C VAL A 69 -16.70 9.92 1.94
N ILE A 70 -15.87 8.99 2.41
CA ILE A 70 -15.48 7.81 1.65
C ILE A 70 -16.72 6.94 1.55
N LYS A 71 -17.33 6.90 0.37
CA LYS A 71 -18.40 5.94 0.07
C LYS A 71 -17.79 4.54 0.09
N VAL A 72 -18.29 3.71 0.99
CA VAL A 72 -17.99 2.28 1.08
C VAL A 72 -19.16 1.51 0.45
N PRO A 73 -18.94 0.39 -0.27
CA PRO A 73 -20.04 -0.37 -0.88
C PRO A 73 -21.11 -0.87 0.12
N PRO A 74 -22.37 -1.05 -0.33
CA PRO A 74 -23.44 -1.57 0.53
C PRO A 74 -23.13 -3.00 1.01
N GLY A 75 -23.40 -3.27 2.29
CA GLY A 75 -23.06 -4.54 2.95
C GLY A 75 -21.68 -4.56 3.61
N ALA A 76 -20.89 -3.49 3.50
CA ALA A 76 -19.66 -3.31 4.26
C ALA A 76 -19.91 -2.69 5.65
N PRO A 77 -19.11 -3.03 6.68
CA PRO A 77 -19.20 -2.40 7.99
C PRO A 77 -18.79 -0.92 7.95
N THR A 78 -19.50 -0.10 8.72
CA THR A 78 -19.14 1.30 8.98
C THR A 78 -18.07 1.38 10.07
N PHE A 79 -17.10 2.30 9.93
CA PHE A 79 -16.06 2.62 10.91
C PHE A 79 -16.01 4.14 11.08
N ASP A 80 -15.66 4.62 12.28
CA ASP A 80 -15.54 6.06 12.51
C ASP A 80 -14.21 6.61 11.97
N ASP A 81 -13.14 5.81 12.02
CA ASP A 81 -11.88 6.16 11.39
C ASP A 81 -11.99 6.28 9.85
N THR A 82 -11.15 7.13 9.28
CA THR A 82 -11.12 7.45 7.84
C THR A 82 -10.17 6.53 7.07
N GLU A 83 -9.10 6.04 7.69
CA GLU A 83 -8.19 5.07 7.07
C GLU A 83 -8.86 3.68 7.01
N ALA A 84 -9.59 3.27 8.04
CA ALA A 84 -10.41 2.06 8.07
C ALA A 84 -11.45 2.03 6.94
N ARG A 85 -12.23 3.12 6.77
CA ARG A 85 -13.20 3.25 5.66
C ARG A 85 -12.52 3.26 4.29
N ARG A 86 -11.31 3.83 4.18
CA ARG A 86 -10.51 3.75 2.95
C ARG A 86 -10.11 2.30 2.66
N TYR A 87 -9.55 1.61 3.63
CA TYR A 87 -9.07 0.24 3.51
C TYR A 87 -10.19 -0.74 3.10
N VAL A 88 -11.37 -0.62 3.73
CA VAL A 88 -12.54 -1.47 3.41
C VAL A 88 -13.05 -1.21 1.99
N ARG A 89 -13.02 0.04 1.51
CA ARG A 89 -13.31 0.39 0.11
C ARG A 89 -12.24 -0.18 -0.85
N ASP A 90 -10.96 -0.01 -0.53
CA ASP A 90 -9.85 -0.49 -1.35
C ASP A 90 -9.85 -2.03 -1.43
N TYR A 91 -10.28 -2.71 -0.36
CA TYR A 91 -10.43 -4.15 -0.29
C TYR A 91 -11.65 -4.67 -1.07
N GLU A 92 -12.80 -3.98 -1.02
CA GLU A 92 -13.93 -4.30 -1.92
C GLU A 92 -13.55 -4.12 -3.40
N ALA A 93 -12.75 -3.10 -3.73
CA ALA A 93 -12.22 -2.92 -5.07
C ALA A 93 -11.29 -4.08 -5.48
N TYR A 94 -10.43 -4.55 -4.57
CA TYR A 94 -9.59 -5.73 -4.77
C TYR A 94 -10.42 -7.01 -4.99
N VAL A 95 -11.45 -7.29 -4.17
CA VAL A 95 -12.35 -8.45 -4.35
C VAL A 95 -13.08 -8.36 -5.70
N ALA A 96 -13.55 -7.18 -6.10
CA ALA A 96 -14.21 -6.96 -7.37
C ALA A 96 -13.27 -7.10 -8.59
N GLN A 97 -12.00 -6.70 -8.46
CA GLN A 97 -10.96 -6.93 -9.46
C GLN A 97 -10.58 -8.42 -9.53
N TYR A 98 -10.44 -9.11 -8.39
CA TYR A 98 -10.16 -10.55 -8.33
C TYR A 98 -11.23 -11.36 -9.06
N LYS A 99 -12.51 -11.07 -8.80
CA LYS A 99 -13.64 -11.71 -9.51
C LYS A 99 -13.59 -11.48 -11.02
N LYS A 100 -13.12 -10.31 -11.48
CA LYS A 100 -12.95 -10.03 -12.92
C LYS A 100 -11.75 -10.76 -13.51
N ALA A 101 -10.62 -10.80 -12.81
CA ALA A 101 -9.41 -11.50 -13.25
C ALA A 101 -9.67 -13.00 -13.44
N VAL A 102 -10.33 -13.66 -12.47
CA VAL A 102 -10.80 -15.05 -12.60
C VAL A 102 -11.74 -15.22 -13.80
N ALA A 103 -12.79 -14.40 -13.91
CA ALA A 103 -13.79 -14.53 -14.97
C ALA A 103 -13.25 -14.25 -16.39
N ALA A 104 -12.12 -13.56 -16.52
CA ALA A 104 -11.45 -13.27 -17.79
C ALA A 104 -10.18 -14.10 -18.04
N ASN A 105 -9.73 -14.91 -17.06
CA ASN A 105 -8.41 -15.54 -17.01
C ASN A 105 -7.25 -14.54 -17.24
N ASP A 106 -7.41 -13.30 -16.77
CA ASP A 106 -6.50 -12.18 -17.03
C ASP A 106 -5.31 -12.16 -16.05
N MET A 107 -4.18 -12.69 -16.51
CA MET A 107 -2.91 -12.74 -15.76
C MET A 107 -2.31 -11.36 -15.48
N ASP A 108 -2.53 -10.37 -16.35
CA ASP A 108 -2.07 -8.99 -16.10
C ASP A 108 -2.90 -8.31 -15.00
N SER A 109 -4.18 -8.67 -14.86
CA SER A 109 -4.97 -8.28 -13.69
C SER A 109 -4.51 -9.01 -12.42
N PHE A 110 -4.10 -10.28 -12.49
CA PHE A 110 -3.49 -10.97 -11.35
C PHE A 110 -2.16 -10.34 -10.89
N LEU A 111 -1.32 -9.86 -11.82
CA LEU A 111 -0.12 -9.07 -11.47
C LEU A 111 -0.50 -7.78 -10.72
N LYS A 112 -1.46 -7.00 -11.22
CA LYS A 112 -1.96 -5.77 -10.58
C LYS A 112 -2.61 -6.03 -9.21
N LEU A 113 -3.21 -7.21 -9.02
CA LEU A 113 -3.76 -7.65 -7.74
C LEU A 113 -2.67 -7.93 -6.69
N SER A 114 -1.45 -8.29 -7.11
CA SER A 114 -0.30 -8.42 -6.19
C SER A 114 0.06 -7.06 -5.56
N ASP A 115 0.17 -6.00 -6.36
CA ASP A 115 0.42 -4.64 -5.87
C ASP A 115 -0.72 -4.12 -4.99
N ALA A 116 -1.97 -4.39 -5.37
CA ALA A 116 -3.14 -4.05 -4.56
C ALA A 116 -3.12 -4.77 -3.20
N SER A 117 -2.77 -6.07 -3.17
CA SER A 117 -2.60 -6.86 -1.94
C SER A 117 -1.47 -6.32 -1.05
N SER A 118 -0.33 -5.95 -1.65
CA SER A 118 0.79 -5.29 -0.94
C SER A 118 0.38 -3.95 -0.33
N SER A 119 -0.36 -3.13 -1.09
CA SER A 119 -0.94 -1.86 -0.63
C SER A 119 -1.93 -2.04 0.52
N LEU A 120 -2.79 -3.07 0.43
CA LEU A 120 -3.73 -3.44 1.49
C LEU A 120 -3.01 -3.89 2.76
N ASN A 121 -2.00 -4.75 2.67
CA ASN A 121 -1.20 -5.18 3.81
C ASN A 121 -0.49 -4.00 4.51
N ARG A 122 0.02 -3.03 3.74
CA ARG A 122 0.57 -1.77 4.28
C ARG A 122 -0.49 -0.94 5.02
N GLN A 123 -1.70 -0.81 4.45
CA GLN A 123 -2.82 -0.14 5.13
C GLN A 123 -3.19 -0.88 6.43
N TYR A 124 -3.39 -2.20 6.38
CA TYR A 124 -3.72 -3.02 7.55
C TYR A 124 -2.72 -2.86 8.71
N LYS A 125 -1.41 -2.88 8.42
CA LYS A 125 -0.35 -2.67 9.43
C LYS A 125 -0.40 -1.27 10.08
N SER A 126 -0.91 -0.26 9.37
CA SER A 126 -1.18 1.07 9.94
C SER A 126 -2.52 1.15 10.68
N LEU A 127 -3.39 0.15 10.58
CA LEU A 127 -4.71 0.10 11.22
C LEU A 127 -4.67 -0.66 12.54
N ILE A 128 -3.94 -1.79 12.61
CA ILE A 128 -3.77 -2.57 13.87
C ILE A 128 -3.17 -1.78 15.04
N THR A 129 -2.54 -0.64 14.75
CA THR A 129 -1.91 0.27 15.73
C THR A 129 -2.75 1.52 16.02
N LYS A 130 -3.94 1.67 15.41
CA LYS A 130 -4.80 2.87 15.52
C LYS A 130 -6.23 2.56 15.98
N LEU A 131 -6.80 1.43 15.58
CA LEU A 131 -8.17 1.06 15.92
C LEU A 131 -8.29 0.37 17.27
N SER A 132 -9.49 0.41 17.85
CA SER A 132 -9.83 -0.41 19.01
C SER A 132 -9.88 -1.90 18.65
N SER A 133 -9.78 -2.77 19.66
CA SER A 133 -9.92 -4.22 19.45
C SER A 133 -11.28 -4.58 18.83
N GLU A 134 -12.35 -3.84 19.19
CA GLU A 134 -13.71 -4.06 18.69
C GLU A 134 -13.87 -3.69 17.21
N GLU A 135 -13.29 -2.56 16.77
CA GLU A 135 -13.27 -2.20 15.35
C GLU A 135 -12.33 -3.12 14.56
N MET A 136 -11.20 -3.56 15.13
CA MET A 136 -10.34 -4.55 14.49
C MET A 136 -11.05 -5.90 14.31
N ASP A 137 -11.76 -6.40 15.33
CA ASP A 137 -12.59 -7.61 15.25
C ASP A 137 -13.65 -7.51 14.14
N LYS A 138 -14.33 -6.38 14.07
CA LYS A 138 -15.34 -6.05 13.04
C LYS A 138 -14.74 -6.04 11.64
N MET A 139 -13.50 -5.55 11.51
CA MET A 139 -12.74 -5.55 10.27
C MET A 139 -12.34 -6.98 9.87
N VAL A 140 -11.69 -7.73 10.76
CA VAL A 140 -11.22 -9.11 10.52
C VAL A 140 -12.37 -10.03 10.12
N LYS A 141 -13.47 -10.07 10.88
CA LYS A 141 -14.65 -10.91 10.56
C LYS A 141 -15.25 -10.60 9.18
N TYR A 142 -15.18 -9.35 8.74
CA TYR A 142 -15.60 -8.95 7.40
C TYR A 142 -14.58 -9.34 6.32
N MET A 143 -13.28 -9.25 6.60
CA MET A 143 -12.23 -9.74 5.70
C MET A 143 -12.36 -11.24 5.49
N GLU A 144 -12.50 -12.04 6.56
CA GLU A 144 -12.69 -13.48 6.48
C GLU A 144 -13.88 -13.88 5.59
N LYS A 145 -15.01 -13.17 5.71
CA LYS A 145 -16.19 -13.39 4.87
C LYS A 145 -15.92 -13.16 3.38
N LYS A 146 -15.04 -12.21 3.05
CA LYS A 146 -14.66 -11.84 1.68
C LYS A 146 -13.53 -12.70 1.13
N THR A 147 -12.57 -13.09 1.96
CA THR A 147 -11.54 -14.10 1.61
C THR A 147 -12.21 -15.43 1.24
N LYS A 148 -13.24 -15.88 1.99
CA LYS A 148 -14.03 -17.06 1.60
C LYS A 148 -14.69 -16.93 0.22
N GLN A 149 -15.17 -15.73 -0.14
CA GLN A 149 -15.71 -15.46 -1.49
C GLN A 149 -14.60 -15.47 -2.56
N ILE A 150 -13.38 -15.06 -2.23
CA ILE A 150 -12.21 -15.23 -3.09
C ILE A 150 -11.90 -16.72 -3.25
N ASP A 151 -11.79 -17.49 -2.16
CA ASP A 151 -11.48 -18.92 -2.18
C ASP A 151 -12.50 -19.74 -3.01
N GLU A 152 -13.78 -19.37 -2.96
CA GLU A 152 -14.86 -19.94 -3.78
C GLU A 152 -14.73 -19.58 -5.28
N LEU A 153 -14.23 -18.40 -5.62
CA LEU A 153 -13.92 -18.00 -6.99
C LEU A 153 -12.66 -18.71 -7.49
N THR A 154 -11.64 -18.82 -6.65
CA THR A 154 -10.38 -19.52 -6.92
C THR A 154 -10.62 -20.99 -7.27
N LYS A 155 -11.47 -21.70 -6.51
CA LYS A 155 -11.79 -23.11 -6.80
C LYS A 155 -12.42 -23.30 -8.17
N LYS A 156 -13.38 -22.43 -8.52
CA LYS A 156 -14.06 -22.37 -9.84
C LYS A 156 -13.17 -21.94 -11.01
N MET A 157 -11.87 -21.72 -10.78
CA MET A 157 -10.84 -21.54 -11.82
C MET A 157 -10.07 -22.85 -12.09
N TYR A 158 -10.17 -23.85 -11.21
CA TYR A 158 -9.49 -25.14 -11.27
C TYR A 158 -10.44 -26.35 -11.39
N ASP A 159 -11.75 -26.14 -11.20
CA ASP A 159 -12.86 -27.08 -11.49
C ASP A 159 -13.31 -26.97 -12.96
#